data_AF-A0A7R8W460-F1
#
_entry.id   AF-A0A7R8W460-F1
#
_cell.length_a   1.000
_cell.length_b   1.000
_cell.length_c   1.000
_cell.angle_alpha   90.00
_cell.angle_beta   90.00
_cell.angle_gamma   90.00
#
_symmetry.space_group_name_H-M   'P 1'
#
loop_
_entity.id
_entity.type
_entity.pdbx_description
1 polymer ?
#
loop_
_entity_poly.entity_id
_entity_poly.type
_entity_poly.pdbx_seq_one_letter_code
_entity_poly.pdbx_strand_id
1 'polypeptide(L)'
;MSTYIPLRPVPPKEANPSSVVTSAAPVVVNGFKVPPFVLKSRKSHILPSVCQSPLQCSVPKKETVEGGNGSVSSSQDLPLCNACRFTAELNLPQLPDMIFPENVLMLEHVSSGIRLSFTALEALKRVNASQDLMKVAVAEAWKETSGSASEQSEQKEKSGVSETVNQTTGEGAKKVSSTDLLRASSKQRGPGKGSDFIESIIKPFDWTYTTDYEGTLILPDSYRELAFEPTSERIDVERLKSRDKILWFCEMVLFEDELADNGCALLSIKARVMPTFIFILLRFYLRVDGVVVRTIDTRFFIDTTSQTPVILREHSHREAEYKDLNFPVSVICDQNQIWQYLPIVKEEVHRLVLPTAEDSDPSLQTKICGCCGPCSCC
;
A
#
# COMPACT_ATOMS: atom_id res chain seq x y z
N MET A 1 6.25 71.96 37.93
CA MET A 1 5.93 70.57 38.29
C MET A 1 5.99 69.73 37.02
N SER A 2 7.11 69.06 36.79
CA SER A 2 7.28 68.07 35.72
C SER A 2 8.25 67.03 36.26
N THR A 3 7.70 65.87 36.66
CA THR A 3 8.44 64.77 37.27
C THR A 3 8.93 63.82 36.17
N TYR A 4 10.25 63.80 36.00
CA TYR A 4 10.99 62.90 35.13
C TYR A 4 11.12 61.53 35.82
N ILE A 5 10.67 60.45 35.19
CA ILE A 5 10.83 59.07 35.70
C ILE A 5 11.92 58.37 34.88
N PRO A 6 13.05 57.94 35.48
CA PRO A 6 14.09 57.21 34.76
C PRO A 6 13.74 55.73 34.60
N LEU A 7 13.96 55.21 33.38
CA LEU A 7 13.80 53.80 33.00
C LEU A 7 14.90 52.94 33.65
N ARG A 8 14.51 51.79 34.24
CA ARG A 8 15.44 50.81 34.81
C ARG A 8 16.08 49.95 33.71
N PRO A 9 17.37 49.61 33.82
CA PRO A 9 18.05 48.70 32.89
C PRO A 9 17.59 47.24 33.08
N VAL A 10 17.40 46.53 31.98
CA VAL A 10 17.08 45.10 31.92
C VAL A 10 18.39 44.30 32.05
N PRO A 11 18.49 43.31 32.95
CA PRO A 11 19.69 42.48 33.09
C PRO A 11 19.82 41.44 31.95
N PRO A 12 21.05 41.04 31.60
CA PRO A 12 21.32 40.10 30.52
C PRO A 12 20.90 38.67 30.88
N LYS A 13 20.37 37.93 29.89
CA LYS A 13 20.03 36.51 30.02
C LYS A 13 21.32 35.68 30.14
N GLU A 14 21.48 35.03 31.27
CA GLU A 14 22.50 34.01 31.50
C GLU A 14 22.23 32.76 30.65
N ALA A 15 23.28 32.27 29.98
CA ALA A 15 23.31 30.96 29.35
C ALA A 15 23.52 29.90 30.44
N ASN A 16 22.77 28.79 30.38
CA ASN A 16 23.08 27.60 31.16
C ASN A 16 23.15 26.37 30.24
N PRO A 17 24.25 25.59 30.29
CA PRO A 17 24.43 24.35 29.53
C PRO A 17 23.77 23.17 30.28
N SER A 18 23.77 21.99 29.65
CA SER A 18 23.39 20.66 30.17
C SER A 18 22.05 20.13 29.64
N SER A 19 22.04 19.71 28.37
CA SER A 19 21.07 18.75 27.84
C SER A 19 21.40 17.35 28.36
N VAL A 20 20.83 16.99 29.51
CA VAL A 20 20.81 15.60 29.99
C VAL A 20 19.71 14.87 29.21
N VAL A 21 20.15 13.89 28.42
CA VAL A 21 19.34 12.89 27.73
C VAL A 21 18.39 12.25 28.75
N THR A 22 17.11 12.56 28.64
CA THR A 22 16.05 11.84 29.36
C THR A 22 15.42 10.87 28.39
N SER A 23 15.56 9.59 28.71
CA SER A 23 14.85 8.46 28.12
C SER A 23 13.40 8.82 27.82
N ALA A 24 12.98 8.61 26.57
CA ALA A 24 11.59 8.76 26.19
C ALA A 24 10.73 7.90 27.11
N ALA A 25 9.97 8.54 27.99
CA ALA A 25 8.87 7.90 28.68
C ALA A 25 7.91 7.31 27.63
N PRO A 26 7.28 6.15 27.90
CA PRO A 26 6.26 5.63 27.00
C PRO A 26 5.16 6.68 26.89
N VAL A 27 5.07 7.32 25.72
CA VAL A 27 4.00 8.27 25.40
C VAL A 27 2.69 7.51 25.60
N VAL A 28 1.92 7.93 26.60
CA VAL A 28 0.72 7.23 27.07
C VAL A 28 -0.27 7.14 25.91
N VAL A 29 -0.37 5.95 25.32
CA VAL A 29 -1.41 5.64 24.33
C VAL A 29 -2.71 5.44 25.11
N ASN A 30 -3.52 6.48 25.23
CA ASN A 30 -4.85 6.38 25.84
C ASN A 30 -5.68 5.36 25.05
N GLY A 31 -5.82 4.15 25.59
CA GLY A 31 -6.61 3.08 25.00
C GLY A 31 -8.05 3.11 25.49
N PHE A 32 -9.01 3.05 24.56
CA PHE A 32 -10.43 2.88 24.88
C PHE A 32 -10.72 1.41 25.14
N LYS A 33 -11.22 1.10 26.35
CA LYS A 33 -11.47 -0.28 26.79
C LYS A 33 -12.93 -0.65 26.52
N VAL A 34 -13.14 -1.73 25.77
CA VAL A 34 -14.46 -2.35 25.55
C VAL A 34 -14.28 -3.85 25.67
N PRO A 35 -14.48 -4.44 26.86
CA PRO A 35 -14.22 -5.85 27.09
C PRO A 35 -14.89 -6.75 26.03
N PRO A 36 -14.18 -7.76 25.48
CA PRO A 36 -12.82 -8.20 25.82
C PRO A 36 -11.69 -7.46 25.09
N PHE A 37 -11.99 -6.34 24.43
CA PHE A 37 -11.08 -5.58 23.58
C PHE A 37 -10.53 -4.29 24.21
N VAL A 38 -9.39 -3.86 23.70
CA VAL A 38 -8.84 -2.52 23.92
C VAL A 38 -8.45 -1.92 22.58
N LEU A 39 -8.97 -0.73 22.27
CA LEU A 39 -8.56 0.05 21.10
C LEU A 39 -7.52 1.07 21.52
N LYS A 40 -6.41 1.12 20.80
CA LYS A 40 -5.30 2.06 20.99
C LYS A 40 -5.14 2.86 19.70
N SER A 41 -5.00 4.17 19.81
CA SER A 41 -4.77 5.03 18.65
C SER A 41 -3.68 6.07 18.94
N ARG A 42 -2.81 6.31 17.97
CA ARG A 42 -1.83 7.39 17.99
C ARG A 42 -1.95 8.18 16.70
N LYS A 43 -1.88 9.51 16.82
CA LYS A 43 -1.74 10.44 15.70
C LYS A 43 -0.42 11.20 15.84
N SER A 44 0.25 11.47 14.74
CA SER A 44 1.52 12.18 14.68
C SER A 44 1.55 13.18 13.55
N HIS A 45 2.68 13.89 13.46
CA HIS A 45 3.01 14.73 12.31
C HIS A 45 3.44 13.89 11.11
N ILE A 46 3.50 14.55 9.95
CA ILE A 46 4.00 13.98 8.70
C ILE A 46 5.48 13.63 8.80
N LEU A 47 5.90 12.65 8.00
CA LEU A 47 7.29 12.22 7.85
C LEU A 47 8.13 13.39 7.29
N PRO A 48 9.25 13.77 7.94
CA PRO A 48 10.18 14.72 7.35
C PRO A 48 10.80 14.17 6.06
N SER A 49 10.97 15.03 5.06
CA SER A 49 11.60 14.68 3.78
C SER A 49 13.07 14.28 3.89
N VAL A 50 13.74 14.69 4.97
CA VAL A 50 15.16 14.43 5.20
C VAL A 50 15.38 13.89 6.61
N CYS A 51 16.32 12.95 6.73
CA CYS A 51 16.82 12.50 8.02
C CYS A 51 17.38 13.67 8.84
N GLN A 52 16.85 13.86 10.04
CA GLN A 52 17.28 14.94 10.95
C GLN A 52 18.58 14.63 11.68
N SER A 53 19.01 13.36 11.69
CA SER A 53 20.23 12.89 12.39
C SER A 53 21.06 11.94 11.53
N PRO A 54 21.59 12.41 10.37
CA PRO A 54 22.29 11.56 9.41
C PRO A 54 23.57 10.90 9.97
N LEU A 55 24.21 11.52 10.97
CA LEU A 55 25.39 10.96 11.64
C LEU A 55 25.07 9.78 12.58
N GLN A 56 23.80 9.63 12.97
CA GLN A 56 23.33 8.56 13.87
C GLN A 56 22.54 7.49 13.10
N CYS A 57 21.88 7.88 12.02
CA CYS A 57 21.14 6.98 11.15
C CYS A 57 22.04 6.46 10.03
N SER A 58 22.91 5.51 10.36
CA SER A 58 23.68 4.77 9.37
C SER A 58 22.84 3.58 8.90
N VAL A 59 22.11 3.74 7.78
CA VAL A 59 21.60 2.55 7.08
C VAL A 59 22.83 1.76 6.64
N PRO A 60 23.02 0.49 7.05
CA PRO A 60 24.09 -0.31 6.49
C PRO A 60 23.85 -0.38 4.99
N LYS A 61 24.73 0.25 4.19
CA LYS A 61 24.74 0.02 2.75
C LYS A 61 24.94 -1.48 2.58
N LYS A 62 24.07 -2.14 1.82
CA LYS A 62 24.34 -3.50 1.33
C LYS A 62 25.56 -3.41 0.40
N GLU A 63 26.76 -3.38 0.97
CA GLU A 63 27.99 -3.57 0.24
C GLU A 63 28.20 -5.07 0.10
N THR A 64 28.01 -5.57 -1.13
CA THR A 64 28.61 -6.83 -1.57
C THR A 64 30.12 -6.72 -1.40
N VAL A 65 30.66 -7.32 -0.33
CA VAL A 65 32.09 -7.56 -0.20
C VAL A 65 32.29 -9.07 -0.14
N GLU A 66 32.66 -9.64 -1.28
CA GLU A 66 33.34 -10.93 -1.31
C GLU A 66 34.71 -10.77 -0.64
N GLY A 67 34.94 -11.55 0.41
CA GLY A 67 36.27 -11.90 0.89
C GLY A 67 36.92 -10.94 1.90
N GLY A 68 36.99 -11.38 3.16
CA GLY A 68 37.98 -10.86 4.12
C GLY A 68 37.56 -10.98 5.58
N ASN A 69 38.20 -11.87 6.32
CA ASN A 69 38.05 -12.04 7.78
C ASN A 69 38.31 -10.72 8.52
N GLY A 70 37.27 -10.18 9.16
CA GLY A 70 37.33 -9.04 10.08
C GLY A 70 36.31 -9.22 11.19
N SER A 71 36.76 -9.07 12.43
CA SER A 71 36.03 -9.30 13.68
C SER A 71 34.59 -8.79 13.70
N VAL A 72 33.65 -9.70 13.99
CA VAL A 72 32.25 -9.39 14.32
C VAL A 72 32.23 -8.64 15.65
N SER A 73 32.28 -7.31 15.61
CA SER A 73 31.84 -6.48 16.73
C SER A 73 30.32 -6.41 16.65
N SER A 74 29.65 -6.90 17.70
CA SER A 74 28.22 -6.83 17.88
C SER A 74 27.78 -5.36 18.02
N SER A 75 27.62 -4.67 16.89
CA SER A 75 26.97 -3.37 16.81
C SER A 75 25.51 -3.56 17.18
N GLN A 76 25.13 -3.14 18.38
CA GLN A 76 23.73 -3.03 18.77
C GLN A 76 23.05 -2.12 17.74
N ASP A 77 22.10 -2.66 16.97
CA ASP A 77 21.34 -1.93 15.96
C ASP A 77 20.60 -0.77 16.63
N LEU A 78 21.16 0.44 16.57
CA LEU A 78 20.43 1.63 17.00
C LEU A 78 19.22 1.80 16.07
N PRO A 79 18.02 2.08 16.62
CA PRO A 79 16.83 2.25 15.81
C PRO A 79 17.00 3.46 14.87
N LEU A 80 16.87 3.20 13.56
CA LEU A 80 16.87 4.23 12.53
C LEU A 80 15.74 5.25 12.80
N CYS A 81 15.94 6.51 12.42
CA CYS A 81 14.84 7.48 12.40
C CYS A 81 13.76 7.05 11.39
N ASN A 82 12.54 7.59 11.54
CA ASN A 82 11.42 7.23 10.66
C ASN A 82 11.74 7.45 9.17
N ALA A 83 12.44 8.52 8.80
CA ALA A 83 12.78 8.78 7.39
C ALA A 83 13.69 7.66 6.83
N CYS A 84 14.80 7.38 7.50
CA CYS A 84 15.72 6.31 7.10
C CYS A 84 15.06 4.93 7.15
N ARG A 85 14.19 4.68 8.13
CA ARG A 85 13.43 3.44 8.25
C ARG A 85 12.52 3.22 7.05
N PHE A 86 11.74 4.23 6.66
CA PHE A 86 10.84 4.14 5.51
C PHE A 86 11.66 3.97 4.22
N THR A 87 12.73 4.73 4.01
CA THR A 87 13.60 4.57 2.83
C THR A 87 14.30 3.21 2.77
N ALA A 88 14.69 2.63 3.91
CA ALA A 88 15.40 1.35 3.95
C ALA A 88 14.46 0.15 3.80
N GLU A 89 13.26 0.22 4.38
CA GLU A 89 12.29 -0.89 4.36
C GLU A 89 11.38 -0.87 3.13
N LEU A 90 11.18 0.28 2.48
CA LEU A 90 10.32 0.41 1.29
C LEU A 90 11.16 0.39 0.02
N ASN A 91 10.87 -0.55 -0.87
CA ASN A 91 11.50 -0.63 -2.19
C ASN A 91 10.82 0.30 -3.21
N LEU A 92 10.41 1.51 -2.82
CA LEU A 92 9.69 2.44 -3.69
C LEU A 92 10.65 3.46 -4.33
N PRO A 93 10.47 3.86 -5.60
CA PRO A 93 11.28 4.91 -6.22
C PRO A 93 11.15 6.25 -5.50
N GLN A 94 9.93 6.56 -5.06
CA GLN A 94 9.57 7.75 -4.32
C GLN A 94 8.56 7.37 -3.24
N LEU A 95 8.58 8.11 -2.15
CA LEU A 95 7.62 8.01 -1.06
C LEU A 95 6.45 8.97 -1.32
N PRO A 96 5.21 8.61 -0.91
CA PRO A 96 4.09 9.55 -0.91
C PRO A 96 4.42 10.90 -0.28
N ASP A 97 3.83 11.98 -0.80
CA ASP A 97 4.04 13.35 -0.32
C ASP A 97 3.82 13.51 1.19
N MET A 98 2.77 12.87 1.71
CA MET A 98 2.38 12.94 3.12
C MET A 98 2.28 11.54 3.71
N ILE A 99 3.28 11.14 4.48
CA ILE A 99 3.25 9.88 5.25
C ILE A 99 3.10 10.21 6.72
N PHE A 100 2.26 9.49 7.45
CA PHE A 100 2.15 9.61 8.89
C PHE A 100 2.79 8.39 9.57
N PRO A 101 4.11 8.41 9.86
CA PRO A 101 4.87 7.22 10.19
C PRO A 101 4.49 6.60 11.54
N GLU A 102 3.95 7.40 12.44
CA GLU A 102 3.55 6.95 13.78
C GLU A 102 2.04 6.90 13.98
N ASN A 103 1.26 7.17 12.92
CA ASN A 103 -0.17 6.93 12.95
C ASN A 103 -0.39 5.42 13.06
N VAL A 104 -1.08 5.02 14.13
CA VAL A 104 -1.45 3.63 14.35
C VAL A 104 -2.83 3.57 14.98
N LEU A 105 -3.67 2.71 14.43
CA LEU A 105 -4.84 2.17 15.10
C LEU A 105 -4.55 0.71 15.43
N MET A 106 -4.84 0.29 16.65
CA MET A 106 -4.64 -1.07 17.12
C MET A 106 -5.86 -1.54 17.89
N LEU A 107 -6.40 -2.69 17.51
CA LEU A 107 -7.38 -3.46 18.26
C LEU A 107 -6.68 -4.64 18.93
N GLU A 108 -6.81 -4.76 20.25
CA GLU A 108 -6.19 -5.83 21.04
C GLU A 108 -7.27 -6.65 21.74
N HIS A 109 -7.24 -7.98 21.57
CA HIS A 109 -8.07 -8.90 22.33
C HIS A 109 -7.33 -9.34 23.60
N VAL A 110 -7.77 -8.85 24.76
CA VAL A 110 -7.00 -8.85 26.01
C VAL A 110 -6.66 -10.25 26.51
N SER A 111 -7.58 -11.22 26.39
CA SER A 111 -7.36 -12.58 26.89
C SER A 111 -6.32 -13.34 26.05
N SER A 112 -6.38 -13.20 24.73
CA SER A 112 -5.50 -13.92 23.81
C SER A 112 -4.19 -13.21 23.52
N GLY A 113 -4.11 -11.89 23.70
CA GLY A 113 -2.99 -11.04 23.26
C GLY A 113 -2.92 -10.78 21.75
N ILE A 114 -3.88 -11.29 20.96
CA ILE A 114 -3.98 -11.07 19.51
C ILE A 114 -4.26 -9.60 19.25
N ARG A 115 -3.52 -9.02 18.28
CA ARG A 115 -3.65 -7.62 17.90
C ARG A 115 -3.85 -7.47 16.40
N LEU A 116 -4.75 -6.59 16.01
CA LEU A 116 -4.91 -6.11 14.65
C LEU A 116 -4.42 -4.66 14.59
N SER A 117 -3.35 -4.41 13.83
CA SER A 117 -2.68 -3.12 13.76
C SER A 117 -2.72 -2.56 12.35
N PHE A 118 -2.86 -1.24 12.23
CA PHE A 118 -2.91 -0.52 10.96
C PHE A 118 -1.85 0.57 10.96
N THR A 119 -0.87 0.48 10.06
CA THR A 119 0.23 1.44 9.95
C THR A 119 0.52 1.76 8.49
N ALA A 120 1.07 2.96 8.24
CA ALA A 120 1.44 3.39 6.88
C ALA A 120 2.55 2.52 6.28
N LEU A 121 3.54 2.13 7.10
CA LEU A 121 4.69 1.34 6.65
C LEU A 121 4.27 -0.03 6.07
N GLU A 122 3.44 -0.76 6.80
CA GLU A 122 2.97 -2.08 6.36
C GLU A 122 2.05 -1.98 5.14
N ALA A 123 1.28 -0.90 5.03
CA ALA A 123 0.48 -0.64 3.84
C ALA A 123 1.33 -0.33 2.60
N LEU A 124 2.38 0.46 2.74
CA LEU A 124 3.29 0.83 1.64
C LEU A 124 4.18 -0.33 1.19
N LYS A 125 4.50 -1.28 2.08
CA LYS A 125 5.19 -2.53 1.72
C LYS A 125 4.40 -3.40 0.74
N ARG A 126 3.07 -3.25 0.70
CA ARG A 126 2.18 -3.98 -0.21
C ARG A 126 2.02 -3.29 -1.58
N VAL A 127 2.52 -2.07 -1.73
CA VAL A 127 2.50 -1.38 -3.03
C VAL A 127 3.44 -2.10 -3.98
N ASN A 128 2.98 -2.34 -5.22
CA ASN A 128 3.81 -2.97 -6.22
C ASN A 128 5.00 -2.05 -6.55
N ALA A 129 6.20 -2.48 -6.17
CA ALA A 129 7.46 -1.75 -6.31
C ALA A 129 8.20 -2.03 -7.62
N SER A 130 7.66 -2.87 -8.52
CA SER A 130 8.39 -3.30 -9.71
C SER A 130 8.67 -2.13 -10.65
N GLN A 131 9.89 -1.62 -10.57
CA GLN A 131 10.42 -0.67 -11.52
C GLN A 131 10.76 -1.41 -12.82
N ASP A 132 10.40 -0.79 -13.94
CA ASP A 132 10.81 -1.27 -15.24
C ASP A 132 12.34 -1.25 -15.34
N LEU A 133 12.95 -2.41 -15.59
CA LEU A 133 14.37 -2.54 -15.95
C LEU A 133 14.60 -2.09 -17.42
N MET A 134 13.77 -1.20 -17.97
CA MET A 134 13.98 -0.53 -19.27
C MET A 134 15.11 0.52 -19.22
N LYS A 135 16.28 0.15 -18.68
CA LYS A 135 17.54 0.88 -18.89
C LYS A 135 18.68 0.04 -19.47
N VAL A 136 18.50 -1.27 -19.70
CA VAL A 136 19.60 -2.13 -20.20
C VAL A 136 19.36 -2.66 -21.63
N ALA A 137 18.11 -2.97 -22.03
CA ALA A 137 17.86 -3.53 -23.37
C ALA A 137 18.06 -2.52 -24.53
N VAL A 138 17.79 -1.22 -24.29
CA VAL A 138 18.02 -0.18 -25.32
C VAL A 138 19.51 0.15 -25.43
N ALA A 139 20.28 0.07 -24.34
CA ALA A 139 21.72 0.35 -24.40
C ALA A 139 22.52 -0.77 -25.09
N GLU A 140 22.08 -2.03 -24.95
CA GLU A 140 22.69 -3.17 -25.66
C GLU A 140 22.37 -3.13 -27.16
N ALA A 141 21.13 -2.82 -27.53
CA ALA A 141 20.75 -2.63 -28.95
C ALA A 141 21.51 -1.47 -29.63
N TRP A 142 21.82 -0.39 -28.90
CA TRP A 142 22.57 0.75 -29.45
C TRP A 142 24.09 0.50 -29.53
N LYS A 143 24.62 -0.40 -28.68
CA LYS A 143 26.01 -0.87 -28.81
C LYS A 143 26.19 -1.79 -30.01
N GLU A 144 25.17 -2.57 -30.37
CA GLU A 144 25.22 -3.42 -31.56
C GLU A 144 25.11 -2.62 -32.87
N THR A 145 24.37 -1.51 -32.90
CA THR A 145 24.24 -0.66 -34.09
C THR A 145 25.37 0.35 -34.29
N SER A 146 26.28 0.50 -33.32
CA SER A 146 27.41 1.45 -33.42
C SER A 146 28.75 0.76 -33.75
N GLY A 147 28.73 -0.55 -34.01
CA GLY A 147 29.91 -1.38 -34.25
C GLY A 147 30.24 -1.68 -35.71
N SER A 148 29.54 -1.13 -36.70
CA SER A 148 29.92 -1.35 -38.10
C SER A 148 29.59 -0.18 -39.03
N ALA A 149 30.55 0.09 -39.92
CA ALA A 149 30.55 1.04 -41.04
C ALA A 149 31.00 2.48 -40.72
N SER A 150 32.32 2.62 -40.52
CA SER A 150 33.06 3.78 -41.03
C SER A 150 33.62 3.47 -42.42
N GLU A 151 33.50 4.47 -43.31
CA GLU A 151 34.43 4.85 -44.39
C GLU A 151 34.13 4.54 -45.88
N GLN A 152 34.43 5.60 -46.65
CA GLN A 152 34.58 5.79 -48.11
C GLN A 152 33.29 6.07 -48.90
N SER A 153 33.17 7.12 -49.72
CA SER A 153 34.06 8.23 -50.10
C SER A 153 33.29 9.24 -50.97
N GLU A 154 33.77 10.48 -51.01
CA GLU A 154 33.33 11.59 -51.88
C GLU A 154 33.46 11.30 -53.39
N GLN A 155 32.57 11.88 -54.23
CA GLN A 155 32.92 12.83 -55.34
C GLN A 155 31.70 13.17 -56.26
N LYS A 156 31.60 14.47 -56.59
CA LYS A 156 31.14 15.18 -57.83
C LYS A 156 30.56 14.33 -58.98
N GLU A 157 29.60 14.77 -59.80
CA GLU A 157 29.52 16.04 -60.53
C GLU A 157 28.17 16.26 -61.26
N LYS A 158 27.99 17.46 -61.82
CA LYS A 158 26.83 18.07 -62.50
C LYS A 158 26.51 17.52 -63.92
N SER A 159 25.38 18.05 -64.44
CA SER A 159 24.90 18.14 -65.84
C SER A 159 23.85 17.08 -66.21
N GLY A 160 22.81 17.33 -66.99
CA GLY A 160 22.37 18.48 -67.78
C GLY A 160 21.28 17.99 -68.73
N VAL A 161 20.18 18.75 -68.81
CA VAL A 161 19.23 18.98 -69.92
C VAL A 161 19.11 17.95 -71.07
N SER A 162 17.87 17.51 -71.39
CA SER A 162 17.20 17.57 -72.72
C SER A 162 16.06 16.52 -72.77
N GLU A 163 14.78 16.89 -72.70
CA GLU A 163 13.86 17.22 -73.81
C GLU A 163 13.65 16.14 -74.88
N THR A 164 12.43 15.56 -74.93
CA THR A 164 11.50 15.38 -76.08
C THR A 164 10.30 14.53 -75.63
N VAL A 165 9.11 15.12 -75.39
CA VAL A 165 7.99 15.39 -76.32
C VAL A 165 7.44 14.14 -77.04
N ASN A 166 6.28 13.65 -76.60
CA ASN A 166 5.07 13.63 -77.45
C ASN A 166 3.78 13.47 -76.63
N GLN A 167 2.84 14.35 -76.96
CA GLN A 167 1.47 14.44 -76.47
C GLN A 167 0.55 13.50 -77.27
N THR A 168 -0.53 13.00 -76.66
CA THR A 168 -1.96 13.18 -77.06
C THR A 168 -2.82 12.07 -76.40
N THR A 169 -3.53 12.41 -75.32
CA THR A 169 -4.99 12.72 -75.21
C THR A 169 -5.89 11.50 -75.03
N GLY A 170 -6.66 11.49 -73.93
CA GLY A 170 -7.81 10.61 -73.73
C GLY A 170 -8.15 10.40 -72.25
N GLU A 171 -9.16 11.11 -71.79
CA GLU A 171 -9.79 11.16 -70.44
C GLU A 171 -10.08 9.77 -69.80
N GLY A 172 -10.17 9.57 -68.49
CA GLY A 172 -10.15 10.46 -67.34
C GLY A 172 -10.27 9.68 -66.02
N ALA A 173 -9.60 10.23 -65.00
CA ALA A 173 -9.89 10.22 -63.56
C ALA A 173 -10.01 8.92 -62.73
N LYS A 174 -9.01 8.81 -61.81
CA LYS A 174 -9.10 8.49 -60.36
C LYS A 174 -9.46 7.04 -59.95
N LYS A 175 -8.88 6.44 -58.90
CA LYS A 175 -7.70 6.67 -58.05
C LYS A 175 -7.56 5.38 -57.23
N VAL A 176 -6.33 4.88 -57.14
CA VAL A 176 -5.71 3.94 -56.17
C VAL A 176 -6.55 3.53 -54.95
N SER A 177 -6.56 2.23 -54.60
CA SER A 177 -5.88 1.74 -53.37
C SER A 177 -6.24 0.29 -53.00
N SER A 178 -5.21 -0.56 -53.07
CA SER A 178 -4.85 -1.64 -52.14
C SER A 178 -5.98 -2.29 -51.35
N THR A 179 -6.54 -3.35 -51.91
CA THR A 179 -7.14 -4.45 -51.15
C THR A 179 -6.64 -5.77 -51.74
N ASP A 180 -6.60 -6.77 -50.85
CA ASP A 180 -6.79 -8.17 -51.17
C ASP A 180 -5.60 -9.15 -51.10
N LEU A 181 -5.62 -9.85 -49.96
CA LEU A 181 -5.67 -11.31 -49.85
C LEU A 181 -4.36 -12.03 -49.54
N LEU A 182 -4.13 -12.12 -48.23
CA LEU A 182 -3.63 -13.31 -47.54
C LEU A 182 -4.32 -14.59 -48.05
N ARG A 183 -3.55 -15.50 -48.63
CA ARG A 183 -3.86 -16.94 -48.63
C ARG A 183 -2.59 -17.76 -48.86
N ALA A 184 -2.15 -18.49 -47.83
CA ALA A 184 -1.97 -19.94 -47.89
C ALA A 184 -1.37 -20.52 -46.59
N SER A 185 -2.14 -21.48 -46.04
CA SER A 185 -1.70 -22.72 -45.37
C SER A 185 -0.99 -22.63 -44.01
N SER A 186 -1.61 -22.94 -42.85
CA SER A 186 -2.26 -24.19 -42.37
C SER A 186 -1.36 -25.42 -42.23
N LYS A 187 -0.97 -25.76 -40.98
CA LYS A 187 -0.79 -27.12 -40.38
C LYS A 187 -0.35 -26.98 -38.90
N GLN A 188 -1.22 -27.07 -37.89
CA GLN A 188 -1.77 -28.24 -37.16
C GLN A 188 -0.93 -28.82 -35.99
N ARG A 189 -1.60 -28.92 -34.80
CA ARG A 189 -1.40 -29.78 -33.59
C ARG A 189 -0.42 -29.26 -32.52
N GLY A 190 -0.69 -29.29 -31.21
CA GLY A 190 -1.77 -29.83 -30.36
C GLY A 190 -1.70 -29.22 -28.93
N PRO A 191 -2.52 -29.66 -27.95
CA PRO A 191 -2.76 -28.93 -26.70
C PRO A 191 -1.79 -29.34 -25.58
N GLY A 192 -0.94 -28.40 -25.16
CA GLY A 192 -0.11 -28.53 -23.96
C GLY A 192 -0.66 -27.65 -22.86
N LYS A 193 -1.32 -28.26 -21.87
CA LYS A 193 -1.55 -27.66 -20.55
C LYS A 193 -0.20 -27.47 -19.86
N GLY A 194 0.05 -26.26 -19.35
CA GLY A 194 1.13 -26.01 -18.41
C GLY A 194 1.83 -24.68 -18.60
N SER A 195 1.15 -23.57 -18.28
CA SER A 195 1.83 -22.35 -17.81
C SER A 195 0.87 -21.31 -17.21
N ASP A 196 -0.18 -21.71 -16.49
CA ASP A 196 -1.04 -20.77 -15.74
C ASP A 196 -0.33 -20.15 -14.52
N PHE A 197 1.02 -20.13 -14.49
CA PHE A 197 1.79 -19.79 -13.28
C PHE A 197 3.00 -18.87 -13.51
N ILE A 198 3.25 -18.37 -14.72
CA ILE A 198 4.32 -17.39 -14.98
C ILE A 198 3.80 -16.32 -15.95
N GLU A 199 2.82 -15.54 -15.52
CA GLU A 199 2.44 -14.30 -16.22
C GLU A 199 1.72 -13.31 -15.29
N SER A 200 2.19 -13.18 -14.04
CA SER A 200 2.17 -11.86 -13.43
C SER A 200 3.21 -11.02 -14.17
N ILE A 201 2.86 -10.57 -15.36
CA ILE A 201 3.63 -9.59 -16.15
C ILE A 201 4.11 -8.56 -15.16
N ILE A 202 5.42 -8.39 -15.04
CA ILE A 202 6.03 -7.40 -14.15
C ILE A 202 5.48 -6.05 -14.59
N LYS A 203 4.43 -5.56 -13.92
CA LYS A 203 3.78 -4.31 -14.27
C LYS A 203 4.70 -3.18 -13.83
N PRO A 204 5.01 -2.21 -14.68
CA PRO A 204 5.83 -1.08 -14.26
C PRO A 204 5.18 -0.34 -13.09
N PHE A 205 6.00 0.25 -12.22
CA PHE A 205 5.55 1.11 -11.14
C PHE A 205 4.68 2.23 -11.70
N ASP A 206 3.42 2.29 -11.25
CA ASP A 206 2.40 3.18 -11.80
C ASP A 206 2.23 4.49 -11.02
N TRP A 207 3.03 4.72 -9.97
CA TRP A 207 3.00 5.91 -9.11
C TRP A 207 1.67 6.17 -8.39
N THR A 208 0.72 5.22 -8.42
CA THR A 208 -0.60 5.40 -7.80
C THR A 208 -0.63 5.00 -6.32
N TYR A 209 0.43 4.37 -5.83
CA TYR A 209 0.53 3.80 -4.47
C TYR A 209 -0.64 2.87 -4.11
N THR A 210 -1.23 2.21 -5.11
CA THR A 210 -2.32 1.26 -4.89
C THR A 210 -1.85 0.13 -3.99
N THR A 211 -2.60 -0.10 -2.91
CA THR A 211 -2.30 -1.10 -1.89
C THR A 211 -3.53 -1.97 -1.62
N ASP A 212 -3.31 -3.28 -1.53
CA ASP A 212 -4.31 -4.27 -1.12
C ASP A 212 -4.25 -4.54 0.39
N TYR A 213 -3.65 -3.63 1.17
CA TYR A 213 -3.44 -3.81 2.60
C TYR A 213 -4.74 -4.05 3.37
N GLU A 214 -4.78 -5.19 4.07
CA GLU A 214 -5.93 -5.65 4.85
C GLU A 214 -5.69 -5.55 6.36
N GLY A 215 -4.73 -4.73 6.82
CA GLY A 215 -4.31 -4.70 8.22
C GLY A 215 -3.26 -5.78 8.56
N THR A 216 -2.52 -5.54 9.64
CA THR A 216 -1.47 -6.44 10.12
C THR A 216 -1.96 -7.20 11.34
N LEU A 217 -2.11 -8.52 11.20
CA LEU A 217 -2.43 -9.42 12.30
C LEU A 217 -1.14 -9.77 13.05
N ILE A 218 -1.10 -9.43 14.34
CA ILE A 218 0.04 -9.69 15.25
C ILE A 218 -0.42 -10.76 16.25
N LEU A 219 0.20 -11.93 16.15
CA LEU A 219 -0.15 -13.11 16.92
C LEU A 219 0.94 -13.39 17.96
N PRO A 220 0.56 -13.72 19.20
CA PRO A 220 1.49 -14.34 20.15
C PRO A 220 1.95 -15.72 19.67
N ASP A 221 3.06 -16.20 20.23
CA ASP A 221 3.64 -17.49 19.83
C ASP A 221 2.67 -18.67 19.97
N SER A 222 1.76 -18.61 20.93
CA SER A 222 0.73 -19.63 21.17
C SER A 222 -0.30 -19.76 20.05
N TYR A 223 -0.46 -18.73 19.19
CA TYR A 223 -1.51 -18.68 18.17
C TYR A 223 -0.96 -18.43 16.76
N ARG A 224 0.29 -18.81 16.48
CA ARG A 224 0.97 -18.53 15.19
C ARG A 224 0.24 -19.07 13.96
N GLU A 225 -0.54 -20.14 14.10
CA GLU A 225 -1.28 -20.76 13.01
C GLU A 225 -2.66 -20.12 12.78
N LEU A 226 -3.10 -19.21 13.66
CA LEU A 226 -4.41 -18.58 13.55
C LEU A 226 -4.43 -17.61 12.37
N ALA A 227 -5.37 -17.80 11.46
CA ALA A 227 -5.51 -16.98 10.27
C ALA A 227 -6.98 -16.64 9.98
N PHE A 228 -7.19 -15.67 9.10
CA PHE A 228 -8.49 -15.37 8.54
C PHE A 228 -8.93 -16.50 7.59
N GLU A 229 -10.10 -17.07 7.83
CA GLU A 229 -10.67 -18.13 7.01
C GLU A 229 -11.76 -17.55 6.08
N PRO A 230 -11.86 -18.00 4.82
CA PRO A 230 -12.95 -17.58 3.93
C PRO A 230 -14.32 -17.94 4.52
N THR A 231 -15.29 -17.03 4.43
CA THR A 231 -16.66 -17.26 4.92
C THR A 231 -17.72 -16.69 3.98
N SER A 232 -18.93 -17.23 4.06
CA SER A 232 -20.13 -16.66 3.42
C SER A 232 -20.88 -15.67 4.31
N GLU A 233 -20.51 -15.56 5.59
CA GLU A 233 -21.11 -14.61 6.54
C GLU A 233 -20.76 -13.17 6.14
N ARG A 234 -21.77 -12.30 6.05
CA ARG A 234 -21.64 -10.89 5.64
C ARG A 234 -21.92 -9.95 6.81
N ILE A 235 -21.36 -8.74 6.74
CA ILE A 235 -21.61 -7.68 7.72
C ILE A 235 -23.07 -7.22 7.61
N ASP A 236 -23.77 -7.24 8.74
CA ASP A 236 -25.14 -6.75 8.81
C ASP A 236 -25.17 -5.21 8.72
N VAL A 237 -25.53 -4.72 7.54
CA VAL A 237 -25.62 -3.29 7.24
C VAL A 237 -26.74 -2.61 8.04
N GLU A 238 -27.77 -3.33 8.47
CA GLU A 238 -28.87 -2.76 9.26
C GLU A 238 -28.39 -2.35 10.64
N ARG A 239 -27.53 -3.18 11.27
CA ARG A 239 -26.86 -2.84 12.54
C ARG A 239 -25.98 -1.61 12.40
N LEU A 240 -25.36 -1.37 11.24
CA LEU A 240 -24.55 -0.17 11.00
C LEU A 240 -25.39 1.11 10.83
N LYS A 241 -26.68 0.99 10.49
CA LYS A 241 -27.62 2.11 10.34
C LYS A 241 -28.31 2.50 11.65
N SER A 242 -28.12 1.71 12.72
CA SER A 242 -28.71 2.02 14.03
C SER A 242 -28.24 3.41 14.50
N ARG A 243 -29.12 4.12 15.20
CA ARG A 243 -28.83 5.46 15.75
C ARG A 243 -28.23 5.37 17.15
N ASP A 244 -27.50 4.30 17.43
CA ASP A 244 -26.87 4.08 18.73
C ASP A 244 -25.79 5.12 18.99
N LYS A 245 -25.60 5.47 20.26
CA LYS A 245 -24.58 6.43 20.67
C LYS A 245 -23.19 5.87 20.40
N ILE A 246 -22.40 6.58 19.61
CA ILE A 246 -20.98 6.28 19.42
C ILE A 246 -20.26 6.50 20.75
N LEU A 247 -19.71 5.43 21.31
CA LEU A 247 -18.95 5.47 22.56
C LEU A 247 -17.55 6.02 22.33
N TRP A 248 -16.95 5.67 21.18
CA TRP A 248 -15.64 6.13 20.78
C TRP A 248 -15.53 6.21 19.25
N PHE A 249 -14.83 7.25 18.78
CA PHE A 249 -14.58 7.50 17.36
C PHE A 249 -13.11 7.86 17.17
N CYS A 250 -12.48 7.29 16.15
CA CYS A 250 -11.16 7.71 15.70
C CYS A 250 -11.09 7.66 14.18
N GLU A 251 -10.46 8.68 13.61
CA GLU A 251 -10.17 8.78 12.18
C GLU A 251 -8.75 9.29 12.01
N MET A 252 -7.96 8.66 11.16
CA MET A 252 -6.61 9.12 10.83
C MET A 252 -6.24 8.75 9.39
N VAL A 253 -5.40 9.57 8.79
CA VAL A 253 -4.77 9.31 7.49
C VAL A 253 -3.47 8.54 7.74
N LEU A 254 -3.19 7.51 6.96
CA LEU A 254 -1.93 6.76 7.03
C LEU A 254 -0.91 7.34 6.05
N PHE A 255 -1.32 7.55 4.80
CA PHE A 255 -0.57 8.32 3.81
C PHE A 255 -1.51 8.99 2.80
N GLU A 256 -0.99 10.02 2.16
CA GLU A 256 -1.64 10.79 1.11
C GLU A 256 -0.60 11.25 0.08
N ASP A 257 -1.00 11.33 -1.18
CA ASP A 257 -0.21 11.81 -2.32
C ASP A 257 -1.12 12.55 -3.31
N GLU A 258 -0.66 13.67 -3.87
CA GLU A 258 -1.44 14.48 -4.81
C GLU A 258 -1.18 14.11 -6.28
N LEU A 259 -0.36 13.08 -6.54
CA LEU A 259 0.00 12.57 -7.87
C LEU A 259 0.52 13.68 -8.79
N ALA A 260 1.35 14.58 -8.23
CA ALA A 260 1.83 15.79 -8.90
C ALA A 260 0.69 16.63 -9.52
N ASP A 261 -0.35 16.90 -8.74
CA ASP A 261 -1.57 17.62 -9.11
C ASP A 261 -2.47 16.93 -10.15
N ASN A 262 -2.24 15.64 -10.46
CA ASN A 262 -3.06 14.87 -11.41
C ASN A 262 -4.13 14.00 -10.72
N GLY A 263 -4.33 14.17 -9.42
CA GLY A 263 -5.28 13.35 -8.70
C GLY A 263 -5.09 13.34 -7.19
N CYS A 264 -5.37 12.20 -6.58
CA CYS A 264 -5.17 11.96 -5.16
C CYS A 264 -5.10 10.46 -4.90
N ALA A 265 -4.10 10.02 -4.14
CA ALA A 265 -4.04 8.70 -3.52
C ALA A 265 -4.06 8.87 -2.01
N LEU A 266 -5.08 8.34 -1.33
CA LEU A 266 -5.33 8.55 0.09
C LEU A 266 -5.65 7.22 0.78
N LEU A 267 -4.84 6.84 1.76
CA LEU A 267 -5.16 5.74 2.67
C LEU A 267 -5.59 6.31 4.03
N SER A 268 -6.85 6.09 4.40
CA SER A 268 -7.40 6.53 5.68
C SER A 268 -8.05 5.38 6.45
N ILE A 269 -8.08 5.51 7.78
CA ILE A 269 -8.75 4.56 8.65
C ILE A 269 -9.70 5.27 9.61
N LYS A 270 -10.90 4.70 9.73
CA LYS A 270 -11.98 5.16 10.62
C LYS A 270 -12.41 4.01 11.51
N ALA A 271 -12.56 4.25 12.80
CA ALA A 271 -13.01 3.26 13.76
C ALA A 271 -14.07 3.87 14.69
N ARG A 272 -15.13 3.08 14.92
CA ARG A 272 -16.27 3.45 15.74
C ARG A 272 -16.59 2.32 16.69
N VAL A 273 -16.77 2.66 17.95
CA VAL A 273 -17.22 1.70 18.96
C VAL A 273 -18.64 2.04 19.36
N MET A 274 -19.53 1.08 19.12
CA MET A 274 -20.92 1.11 19.55
C MET A 274 -21.07 0.25 20.81
N PRO A 275 -22.23 0.30 21.50
CA PRO A 275 -22.47 -0.55 22.66
C PRO A 275 -22.44 -2.06 22.37
N THR A 276 -22.80 -2.47 21.15
CA THR A 276 -22.95 -3.90 20.78
C THR A 276 -21.92 -4.40 19.77
N PHE A 277 -21.18 -3.49 19.12
CA PHE A 277 -20.18 -3.87 18.12
C PHE A 277 -19.11 -2.80 17.94
N ILE A 278 -17.99 -3.21 17.35
CA ILE A 278 -16.93 -2.33 16.88
C ILE A 278 -16.88 -2.41 15.36
N PHE A 279 -16.78 -1.25 14.70
CA PHE A 279 -16.65 -1.17 13.25
C PHE A 279 -15.41 -0.38 12.86
N ILE A 280 -14.57 -0.97 12.01
CA ILE A 280 -13.35 -0.33 11.48
C ILE A 280 -13.44 -0.35 9.95
N LEU A 281 -13.19 0.80 9.33
CA LEU A 281 -13.10 0.97 7.88
C LEU A 281 -11.70 1.48 7.55
N LEU A 282 -10.92 0.64 6.88
CA LEU A 282 -9.71 1.04 6.19
C LEU A 282 -10.08 1.30 4.72
N ARG A 283 -9.87 2.52 4.23
CA ARG A 283 -10.21 2.93 2.87
C ARG A 283 -8.98 3.48 2.17
N PHE A 284 -8.59 2.83 1.08
CA PHE A 284 -7.72 3.41 0.07
C PHE A 284 -8.59 4.01 -1.02
N TYR A 285 -8.43 5.31 -1.26
CA TYR A 285 -9.11 6.06 -2.30
C TYR A 285 -8.09 6.58 -3.29
N LEU A 286 -8.29 6.28 -4.56
CA LEU A 286 -7.44 6.74 -5.66
C LEU A 286 -8.31 7.42 -6.71
N ARG A 287 -7.93 8.63 -7.09
CA ARG A 287 -8.47 9.37 -8.23
C ARG A 287 -7.30 9.78 -9.09
N VAL A 288 -7.34 9.40 -10.35
CA VAL A 288 -6.47 9.96 -11.39
C VAL A 288 -7.38 10.74 -12.32
N ASP A 289 -7.17 12.06 -12.38
CA ASP A 289 -8.08 12.98 -13.04
C ASP A 289 -8.23 12.64 -14.53
N GLY A 290 -9.47 12.45 -14.97
CA GLY A 290 -9.78 12.07 -16.36
C GLY A 290 -9.47 10.62 -16.73
N VAL A 291 -8.92 9.80 -15.82
CA VAL A 291 -8.50 8.42 -16.11
C VAL A 291 -9.35 7.40 -15.36
N VAL A 292 -9.19 7.31 -14.04
CA VAL A 292 -9.78 6.23 -13.23
C VAL A 292 -10.07 6.69 -11.81
N VAL A 293 -11.13 6.14 -11.24
CA VAL A 293 -11.45 6.27 -9.81
C VAL A 293 -11.53 4.88 -9.21
N ARG A 294 -10.78 4.66 -8.15
CA ARG A 294 -10.65 3.38 -7.46
C ARG A 294 -10.88 3.57 -5.97
N THR A 295 -11.61 2.64 -5.36
CA THR A 295 -11.79 2.57 -3.91
C THR A 295 -11.59 1.14 -3.47
N ILE A 296 -10.64 0.94 -2.55
CA ILE A 296 -10.40 -0.35 -1.90
C ILE A 296 -10.76 -0.19 -0.43
N ASP A 297 -11.81 -0.87 -0.01
CA ASP A 297 -12.32 -0.85 1.35
C ASP A 297 -12.05 -2.19 2.02
N THR A 298 -11.41 -2.16 3.19
CA THR A 298 -11.35 -3.29 4.12
C THR A 298 -12.15 -2.93 5.37
N ARG A 299 -13.29 -3.59 5.56
CA ARG A 299 -14.23 -3.39 6.66
C ARG A 299 -14.07 -4.49 7.69
N PHE A 300 -13.98 -4.12 8.96
CA PHE A 300 -14.00 -5.04 10.08
C PHE A 300 -15.24 -4.81 10.91
N PHE A 301 -15.96 -5.89 11.20
CA PHE A 301 -17.08 -5.91 12.11
C PHE A 301 -16.79 -6.90 13.24
N ILE A 302 -16.85 -6.42 14.47
CA ILE A 302 -16.65 -7.24 15.66
C ILE A 302 -17.89 -7.12 16.54
N ASP A 303 -18.57 -8.24 16.78
CA ASP A 303 -19.66 -8.28 17.75
C ASP A 303 -19.08 -8.39 19.17
N THR A 304 -19.39 -7.41 20.03
CA THR A 304 -18.93 -7.40 21.42
C THR A 304 -19.90 -8.09 22.37
N THR A 305 -21.06 -8.51 21.88
CA THR A 305 -22.13 -9.15 22.67
C THR A 305 -21.98 -10.67 22.69
N SER A 306 -21.34 -11.23 21.67
CA SER A 306 -21.15 -12.68 21.52
C SER A 306 -20.12 -13.22 22.52
N GLN A 307 -20.39 -14.39 23.10
CA GLN A 307 -19.48 -15.05 24.04
C GLN A 307 -18.18 -15.50 23.39
N THR A 308 -18.24 -15.89 22.11
CA THR A 308 -17.08 -16.15 21.25
C THR A 308 -16.84 -14.92 20.37
N PRO A 309 -15.78 -14.14 20.61
CA PRO A 309 -15.51 -12.95 19.81
C PRO A 309 -15.09 -13.34 18.40
N VAL A 310 -15.86 -12.90 17.41
CA VAL A 310 -15.58 -13.14 15.99
C VAL A 310 -15.31 -11.80 15.31
N ILE A 311 -14.29 -11.77 14.46
CA ILE A 311 -13.97 -10.64 13.59
C ILE A 311 -14.35 -11.03 12.16
N LEU A 312 -15.35 -10.35 11.61
CA LEU A 312 -15.66 -10.41 10.19
C LEU A 312 -14.86 -9.35 9.45
N ARG A 313 -14.30 -9.73 8.31
CA ARG A 313 -13.50 -8.88 7.44
C ARG A 313 -14.02 -8.96 6.02
N GLU A 314 -14.52 -7.84 5.50
CA GLU A 314 -14.94 -7.71 4.11
C GLU A 314 -13.97 -6.80 3.36
N HIS A 315 -13.31 -7.35 2.34
CA HIS A 315 -12.43 -6.62 1.45
C HIS A 315 -13.13 -6.42 0.11
N SER A 316 -13.28 -5.18 -0.34
CA SER A 316 -13.92 -4.85 -1.61
C SER A 316 -13.08 -3.86 -2.41
N HIS A 317 -12.70 -4.23 -3.62
CA HIS A 317 -12.05 -3.37 -4.61
C HIS A 317 -13.08 -2.97 -5.66
N ARG A 318 -13.31 -1.67 -5.77
CA ARG A 318 -14.22 -1.05 -6.74
C ARG A 318 -13.46 -0.07 -7.62
N GLU A 319 -13.79 -0.04 -8.90
CA GLU A 319 -13.06 0.77 -9.88
C GLU A 319 -13.95 1.11 -11.07
N ALA A 320 -13.84 2.34 -11.57
CA ALA A 320 -14.47 2.75 -12.82
C ALA A 320 -13.55 3.71 -13.58
N GLU A 321 -13.60 3.66 -14.90
CA GLU A 321 -13.00 4.71 -15.73
C GLU A 321 -13.75 6.03 -15.53
N TYR A 322 -13.01 7.13 -15.58
CA TYR A 322 -13.58 8.47 -15.40
C TYR A 322 -14.68 8.78 -16.44
N LYS A 323 -14.55 8.23 -17.65
CA LYS A 323 -15.51 8.42 -18.75
C LYS A 323 -16.88 7.81 -18.47
N ASP A 324 -16.93 6.74 -17.68
CA ASP A 324 -18.17 6.04 -17.33
C ASP A 324 -18.88 6.70 -16.13
N LEU A 325 -18.17 7.57 -15.40
CA LEU A 325 -18.69 8.30 -14.26
C LEU A 325 -19.41 9.58 -14.69
N ASN A 326 -20.70 9.46 -15.01
CA ASN A 326 -21.54 10.61 -15.33
C ASN A 326 -22.05 11.35 -14.06
N PHE A 327 -21.13 11.72 -13.16
CA PHE A 327 -21.43 12.40 -11.90
C PHE A 327 -20.72 13.75 -11.81
N PRO A 328 -21.24 14.73 -11.05
CA PRO A 328 -20.53 15.97 -10.78
C PRO A 328 -19.16 15.71 -10.13
N VAL A 329 -18.16 16.53 -10.46
CA VAL A 329 -16.80 16.43 -9.89
C VAL A 329 -16.82 16.46 -8.36
N SER A 330 -17.77 17.17 -7.74
CA SER A 330 -17.94 17.18 -6.28
C SER A 330 -18.26 15.80 -5.69
N VAL A 331 -19.02 14.96 -6.41
CA VAL A 331 -19.34 13.59 -5.99
C VAL A 331 -18.15 12.67 -6.23
N ILE A 332 -17.47 12.84 -7.37
CA ILE A 332 -16.26 12.07 -7.70
C ILE A 332 -15.18 12.32 -6.65
N CYS A 333 -14.97 13.57 -6.24
CA CYS A 333 -14.01 13.95 -5.23
C CYS A 333 -14.41 13.55 -3.80
N ASP A 334 -15.67 13.21 -3.53
CA ASP A 334 -16.11 12.78 -2.20
C ASP A 334 -15.93 11.27 -2.01
N GLN A 335 -14.84 10.93 -1.32
CA GLN A 335 -14.52 9.56 -0.92
C GLN A 335 -15.67 8.83 -0.20
N ASN A 336 -16.57 9.54 0.49
CA ASN A 336 -17.66 8.91 1.25
C ASN A 336 -18.88 8.56 0.38
N GLN A 337 -18.98 9.13 -0.82
CA GLN A 337 -20.11 8.92 -1.74
C GLN A 337 -19.73 8.06 -2.93
N ILE A 338 -18.57 8.31 -3.53
CA ILE A 338 -18.19 7.74 -4.83
C ILE A 338 -18.22 6.21 -4.86
N TRP A 339 -17.84 5.56 -3.76
CA TRP A 339 -17.80 4.10 -3.64
C TRP A 339 -19.15 3.40 -3.92
N GLN A 340 -20.28 4.11 -3.76
CA GLN A 340 -21.63 3.59 -4.03
C GLN A 340 -21.91 3.41 -5.53
N TYR A 341 -21.21 4.19 -6.36
CA TYR A 341 -21.41 4.22 -7.81
C TYR A 341 -20.36 3.39 -8.57
N LEU A 342 -19.26 3.02 -7.91
CA LEU A 342 -18.20 2.21 -8.51
C LEU A 342 -18.59 0.72 -8.56
N PRO A 343 -18.44 0.04 -9.71
CA PRO A 343 -18.67 -1.39 -9.82
C PRO A 343 -17.60 -2.16 -9.04
N ILE A 344 -17.99 -3.34 -8.54
CA ILE A 344 -17.11 -4.21 -7.78
C ILE A 344 -16.24 -5.02 -8.75
N VAL A 345 -14.93 -4.90 -8.63
CA VAL A 345 -13.94 -5.69 -9.39
C VAL A 345 -13.61 -6.97 -8.63
N LYS A 346 -13.42 -6.86 -7.32
CA LYS A 346 -13.06 -7.96 -6.43
C LYS A 346 -13.74 -7.80 -5.08
N GLU A 347 -14.26 -8.89 -4.54
CA GLU A 347 -14.83 -8.93 -3.19
C GLU A 347 -14.43 -10.24 -2.51
N GLU A 348 -13.90 -10.13 -1.29
CA GLU A 348 -13.46 -11.25 -0.49
C GLU A 348 -13.96 -11.07 0.94
N VAL A 349 -14.45 -12.15 1.55
CA VAL A 349 -14.98 -12.10 2.91
C VAL A 349 -14.38 -13.21 3.73
N HIS A 350 -13.89 -12.80 4.88
CA HIS A 350 -13.14 -13.65 5.79
C HIS A 350 -13.65 -13.49 7.22
N ARG A 351 -13.43 -14.54 8.01
CA ARG A 351 -13.78 -14.62 9.41
C ARG A 351 -12.56 -15.04 10.21
N LEU A 352 -12.37 -14.40 11.36
CA LEU A 352 -11.37 -14.79 12.34
C LEU A 352 -12.08 -15.06 13.66
N VAL A 353 -11.99 -16.29 14.13
CA VAL A 353 -12.49 -16.69 15.45
C VAL A 353 -11.40 -16.47 16.46
N LEU A 354 -11.68 -15.68 17.49
CA LEU A 354 -10.73 -15.48 18.57
C LEU A 354 -10.92 -16.56 19.65
N PRO A 355 -9.81 -17.06 20.22
CA PRO A 355 -9.87 -18.07 21.28
C PRO A 355 -10.51 -17.47 22.54
N THR A 356 -11.27 -18.30 23.24
CA THR A 356 -11.92 -17.90 24.50
C THR A 356 -10.97 -18.14 25.67
N ALA A 357 -11.27 -17.57 26.84
CA ALA A 357 -10.44 -17.76 28.03
C ALA A 357 -10.33 -19.25 28.44
N GLU A 358 -11.30 -20.08 28.07
CA GLU A 358 -11.31 -21.52 28.33
C GLU A 358 -10.24 -22.29 27.50
N ASP A 359 -9.86 -21.77 26.33
CA ASP A 359 -8.87 -22.37 25.44
C ASP A 359 -7.41 -22.11 25.90
N SER A 360 -7.22 -21.18 26.84
CA SER A 360 -5.90 -20.75 27.32
C SER A 360 -5.34 -21.59 28.48
N ASP A 361 -6.08 -22.60 28.94
CA ASP A 361 -5.61 -23.55 29.95
C ASP A 361 -4.93 -24.77 29.27
N PRO A 362 -3.59 -24.91 29.36
CA PRO A 362 -2.86 -26.02 28.75
C PRO A 362 -3.21 -27.39 29.36
N SER A 363 -4.03 -27.46 30.43
CA SER A 363 -4.51 -28.72 31.00
C SER A 363 -5.68 -29.36 30.25
N LEU A 364 -6.37 -28.62 29.35
CA LEU A 364 -7.54 -29.11 28.60
C LEU A 364 -7.23 -29.58 27.17
N GLN A 365 -6.03 -29.32 26.64
CA GLN A 365 -5.63 -29.75 25.28
C GLN A 365 -5.30 -31.25 25.14
N THR A 366 -5.52 -32.08 26.16
CA THR A 366 -5.23 -33.53 26.10
C THR A 366 -6.45 -34.43 25.82
N LYS A 367 -7.57 -33.89 25.31
CA LYS A 367 -8.80 -34.68 25.15
C LYS A 367 -9.54 -34.52 23.83
N ILE A 368 -8.82 -34.42 22.71
CA ILE A 368 -9.41 -34.76 21.40
C ILE A 368 -8.37 -35.52 20.55
N CYS A 369 -8.02 -36.74 20.97
CA CYS A 369 -7.57 -37.78 20.04
C CYS A 369 -8.61 -38.90 20.10
N GLY A 370 -9.56 -38.84 19.17
CA GLY A 370 -10.52 -39.90 18.94
C GLY A 370 -9.84 -41.06 18.23
N CYS A 371 -9.34 -42.02 19.00
CA CYS A 371 -9.13 -43.37 18.49
C CYS A 371 -10.37 -44.20 18.77
N CYS A 372 -11.19 -44.37 17.73
CA CYS A 372 -12.17 -45.44 17.61
C CYS A 372 -11.44 -46.79 17.43
N GLY A 373 -11.81 -47.80 18.21
CA GLY A 373 -11.54 -49.22 17.91
C GLY A 373 -11.26 -50.09 19.14
N PRO A 374 -11.97 -51.22 19.36
CA PRO A 374 -11.69 -52.14 20.46
C PRO A 374 -10.58 -53.12 20.04
N CYS A 375 -9.44 -53.06 20.71
CA CYS A 375 -8.40 -54.10 20.59
C CYS A 375 -8.40 -54.96 21.85
N SER A 376 -9.04 -56.11 21.73
CA SER A 376 -8.74 -57.33 22.48
C SER A 376 -7.30 -57.77 22.21
N CYS A 377 -6.49 -58.01 23.25
CA CYS A 377 -5.42 -59.02 23.26
C CYS A 377 -4.80 -59.18 24.66
N CYS A 378 -4.79 -60.46 25.09
CA CYS A 378 -4.02 -61.13 26.14
C CYS A 378 -4.30 -60.80 27.62
#